data_AF-A0A955JRH9-F1
#
_entry.id   AF-A0A955JRH9-F1
#
_cell.length_a   1.000
_cell.length_b   1.000
_cell.length_c   1.000
_cell.angle_alpha   90.00
_cell.angle_beta   90.00
_cell.angle_gamma   90.00
#
_symmetry.space_group_name_H-M   'P 1'
#
loop_
_entity.id
_entity.type
_entity.pdbx_description
1 polymer ?
#
loop_
_entity_poly.entity_id
_entity_poly.type
_entity_poly.pdbx_seq_one_letter_code
_entity_poly.pdbx_strand_id
1 'polypeptide(L)'
;MDYLDTKKERRHSIILFTGYICIAIAIALTAIILLYQAYGFGVTRKGDVTQNGLLFFSSQPNPANISVNGKLTRYTTNTRLSILSGVYKFEITRDGYRNWERMIEVEGGAVQHFDYPFLIPSKLSDKKIKTFATAPRFTTQSPDRRWLVVLQP
;
A
#
# COMPACT_ATOMS: atom_id res chain seq x y z
N MET A 1 -23.12 14.67 -64.58
CA MET A 1 -21.99 13.83 -65.00
C MET A 1 -20.74 14.28 -64.26
N ASP A 2 -20.69 14.08 -62.95
CA ASP A 2 -19.61 14.58 -62.06
C ASP A 2 -18.75 13.43 -61.51
N TYR A 3 -18.89 12.24 -62.11
CA TYR A 3 -18.38 10.94 -61.63
C TYR A 3 -17.07 10.52 -62.31
N LEU A 4 -16.47 11.38 -63.14
CA LEU A 4 -15.26 11.08 -63.92
C LEU A 4 -14.07 12.00 -63.58
N ASP A 5 -14.12 12.72 -62.46
CA ASP A 5 -12.99 13.57 -62.05
C ASP A 5 -12.04 12.81 -61.10
N THR A 6 -11.01 12.20 -61.70
CA THR A 6 -9.96 11.44 -60.99
C THR A 6 -9.22 12.26 -59.92
N LYS A 7 -9.24 13.60 -60.00
CA LYS A 7 -8.68 14.47 -58.94
C LYS A 7 -9.56 14.52 -57.69
N LYS A 8 -10.88 14.46 -57.85
CA LYS A 8 -11.86 14.51 -56.74
C LYS A 8 -11.88 13.20 -55.95
N GLU A 9 -11.76 12.06 -56.64
CA GLU A 9 -11.62 10.75 -56.00
C GLU A 9 -10.31 10.61 -55.21
N ARG A 10 -9.16 11.01 -55.79
CA ARG A 10 -7.87 10.99 -55.09
C ARG A 10 -7.91 11.85 -53.82
N ARG A 11 -8.49 13.05 -53.88
CA ARG A 11 -8.65 13.93 -52.71
C ARG A 11 -9.51 13.27 -51.63
N HIS A 12 -10.61 12.60 -52.01
CA HIS A 12 -11.48 11.91 -51.07
C HIS A 12 -10.76 10.73 -50.40
N SER A 13 -10.06 9.89 -51.15
CA SER A 13 -9.27 8.79 -50.60
C SER A 13 -8.15 9.30 -49.68
N ILE A 14 -7.43 10.36 -50.07
CA ILE A 14 -6.39 10.98 -49.22
C ILE A 14 -6.99 11.45 -47.89
N ILE A 15 -8.14 12.13 -47.91
CA ILE A 15 -8.81 12.58 -46.69
C ILE A 15 -9.19 11.39 -45.79
N LEU A 16 -9.77 10.33 -46.36
CA LEU A 16 -10.12 9.11 -45.61
C LEU A 16 -8.87 8.45 -44.99
N PHE A 17 -7.79 8.28 -45.75
CA PHE A 17 -6.54 7.72 -45.23
C PHE A 17 -5.94 8.59 -44.13
N THR A 18 -5.92 9.92 -44.30
CA THR A 18 -5.44 10.82 -43.23
C THR A 18 -6.30 10.72 -41.96
N GLY A 19 -7.62 10.58 -42.10
CA GLY A 19 -8.52 10.35 -40.97
C GLY A 19 -8.22 9.05 -40.23
N TYR A 20 -8.05 7.94 -40.95
CA TYR A 20 -7.69 6.65 -40.34
C TYR A 20 -6.33 6.68 -39.67
N ILE A 21 -5.33 7.35 -40.26
CA ILE A 21 -4.01 7.52 -39.65
C ILE A 21 -4.12 8.32 -38.34
N CYS A 22 -4.85 9.43 -38.32
CA CYS A 22 -5.07 10.22 -37.11
C CYS A 22 -5.77 9.40 -36.00
N ILE A 23 -6.78 8.60 -36.35
CA ILE A 23 -7.48 7.72 -35.39
C ILE A 23 -6.53 6.64 -34.86
N ALA A 24 -5.75 6.00 -35.74
CA ALA A 24 -4.79 4.98 -35.33
C ALA A 24 -3.73 5.55 -34.36
N ILE A 25 -3.24 6.76 -34.63
CA ILE A 25 -2.30 7.48 -33.75
C ILE A 25 -2.98 7.80 -32.41
N ALA A 26 -4.21 8.28 -32.41
CA ALA A 26 -4.93 8.59 -31.18
C ALA A 26 -5.12 7.34 -30.30
N ILE A 27 -5.48 6.20 -30.90
CA ILE A 27 -5.60 4.92 -30.19
C ILE A 27 -4.25 4.47 -29.64
N ALA A 28 -3.19 4.53 -30.45
CA ALA A 28 -1.85 4.14 -30.02
C ALA A 28 -1.34 5.01 -28.86
N LEU A 29 -1.51 6.34 -28.93
CA LEU A 29 -1.13 7.27 -27.86
C LEU A 29 -1.93 6.99 -26.59
N THR A 30 -3.23 6.77 -26.71
CA THR A 30 -4.08 6.45 -25.54
C THR A 30 -3.63 5.15 -24.87
N ALA A 31 -3.34 4.11 -25.66
CA ALA A 31 -2.83 2.84 -25.15
C ALA A 31 -1.48 3.02 -24.43
N ILE A 32 -0.56 3.81 -24.99
CA ILE A 32 0.74 4.11 -24.37
C ILE A 32 0.53 4.88 -23.04
N ILE A 33 -0.35 5.87 -23.01
CA ILE A 33 -0.64 6.64 -21.79
C ILE A 33 -1.21 5.73 -20.70
N LEU A 34 -2.16 4.86 -21.04
CA LEU A 34 -2.73 3.89 -20.10
C LEU A 34 -1.67 2.89 -19.60
N LEU A 35 -0.76 2.47 -20.47
CA LEU A 35 0.36 1.59 -20.09
C LEU A 35 1.28 2.27 -19.06
N TYR A 36 1.67 3.52 -19.30
CA TYR A 36 2.47 4.29 -18.33
C TYR A 36 1.73 4.49 -17.01
N GLN A 37 0.42 4.76 -17.06
CA GLN A 37 -0.39 4.88 -15.85
C GLN A 37 -0.46 3.54 -15.08
N ALA A 38 -0.54 2.41 -15.78
CA ALA A 38 -0.54 1.08 -15.18
C ALA A 38 0.81 0.74 -14.51
N TYR A 39 1.93 1.20 -15.08
CA TYR A 39 3.27 1.09 -14.46
C TYR A 39 3.52 2.08 -13.31
N GLY A 40 2.49 2.84 -12.90
CA GLY A 40 2.56 3.75 -11.77
C GLY A 40 3.18 5.11 -12.09
N PHE A 41 3.39 5.45 -13.37
CA PHE A 41 3.83 6.79 -13.76
C PHE A 41 2.68 7.79 -13.63
N GLY A 42 2.95 8.89 -12.95
CA GLY A 42 2.06 10.03 -12.79
C GLY A 42 2.78 11.33 -13.10
N VAL A 43 2.00 12.35 -13.45
CA VAL A 43 2.51 13.70 -13.70
C VAL A 43 2.14 14.59 -12.52
N THR A 44 3.15 15.17 -11.87
CA THR A 44 2.94 16.11 -10.77
C THR A 44 2.38 17.43 -11.30
N ARG A 45 1.72 18.24 -10.46
CA ARG A 45 1.20 19.59 -10.83
C ARG A 45 2.27 20.53 -11.43
N LYS A 46 3.55 20.25 -11.22
CA LYS A 46 4.70 21.00 -11.75
C LYS A 46 5.17 20.52 -13.13
N GLY A 47 4.61 19.42 -13.66
CA GLY A 47 5.00 18.81 -14.93
C GLY A 47 6.03 17.68 -14.79
N ASP A 48 6.53 17.42 -13.58
CA ASP A 48 7.53 16.37 -13.35
C ASP A 48 6.92 14.97 -13.49
N VAL A 49 7.61 14.10 -14.23
CA VAL A 49 7.28 12.67 -14.35
C VAL A 49 7.79 11.96 -13.11
N THR A 50 6.87 11.37 -12.35
CA THR A 50 7.18 10.68 -11.10
C THR A 50 6.54 9.30 -11.09
N GLN A 51 7.20 8.33 -10.47
CA GLN A 51 6.67 6.98 -10.34
C GLN A 51 6.18 6.74 -8.91
N ASN A 52 4.92 6.33 -8.78
CA ASN A 52 4.30 5.99 -7.51
C ASN A 52 4.47 4.49 -7.21
N GLY A 53 4.65 4.16 -5.94
CA GLY A 53 4.46 2.80 -5.42
C GLY A 53 3.08 2.66 -4.78
N LEU A 54 2.56 1.42 -4.77
CA LEU A 54 1.31 1.08 -4.08
C LEU A 54 1.62 0.25 -2.84
N LEU A 55 1.19 0.74 -1.68
CA LEU A 55 1.43 0.12 -0.39
C LEU A 55 0.11 -0.35 0.19
N PHE A 56 0.05 -1.60 0.64
CA PHE A 56 -1.04 -2.12 1.44
C PHE A 56 -0.61 -2.18 2.90
N PHE A 57 -1.39 -1.58 3.79
CA PHE A 57 -1.15 -1.64 5.23
C PHE A 57 -2.30 -2.34 5.92
N SER A 58 -2.00 -3.40 6.65
CA SER A 58 -2.89 -4.04 7.62
C SER A 58 -2.21 -4.06 8.99
N SER A 59 -2.99 -4.06 10.07
CA SER A 59 -2.45 -4.24 11.41
C SER A 59 -3.30 -5.18 12.23
N GLN A 60 -2.77 -5.66 13.33
CA GLN A 60 -3.58 -6.36 14.32
C GLN A 60 -3.29 -5.82 15.70
N PRO A 61 -4.27 -5.22 16.40
CA PRO A 61 -5.67 -5.05 16.00
C PRO A 61 -5.93 -3.94 14.96
N ASN A 62 -7.10 -4.03 14.32
CA ASN A 62 -7.64 -3.03 13.39
C ASN A 62 -8.84 -2.29 14.02
N PRO A 63 -9.15 -1.06 13.58
CA PRO A 63 -8.35 -0.18 12.72
C PRO A 63 -7.26 0.59 13.51
N ALA A 64 -6.12 0.86 12.90
CA ALA A 64 -5.06 1.69 13.46
C ALA A 64 -4.78 2.89 12.55
N ASN A 65 -4.33 3.99 13.11
CA ASN A 65 -3.99 5.21 12.38
C ASN A 65 -2.64 5.05 11.70
N ILE A 66 -2.50 5.59 10.48
CA ILE A 66 -1.25 5.56 9.72
C ILE A 66 -0.69 6.98 9.62
N SER A 67 0.56 7.15 9.98
CA SER A 67 1.33 8.39 9.83
C SER A 67 2.53 8.16 8.91
N VAL A 68 2.84 9.15 8.07
CA VAL A 68 3.96 9.11 7.12
C VAL A 68 4.83 10.33 7.38
N ASN A 69 6.12 10.12 7.69
CA ASN A 69 7.08 11.16 8.07
C ASN A 69 6.54 12.08 9.18
N GLY A 70 5.90 11.49 10.20
CA GLY A 70 5.31 12.22 11.34
C GLY A 70 3.99 12.95 11.04
N LYS A 71 3.49 12.90 9.79
CA LYS A 71 2.20 13.48 9.44
C LYS A 71 1.11 12.42 9.43
N LEU A 72 0.09 12.61 10.27
CA LEU A 72 -1.08 11.75 10.31
C LEU A 72 -1.82 11.79 8.97
N THR A 73 -2.07 10.61 8.41
CA THR A 73 -2.89 10.48 7.20
C THR A 73 -4.36 10.40 7.57
N ARG A 74 -5.24 10.65 6.59
CA ARG A 74 -6.68 10.44 6.74
C ARG A 74 -7.10 8.97 6.74
N TYR A 75 -6.14 8.06 6.52
CA TYR A 75 -6.40 6.64 6.29
C TYR A 75 -6.03 5.82 7.52
N THR A 76 -6.73 4.72 7.71
CA THR A 76 -6.48 3.71 8.75
C THR A 76 -6.05 2.39 8.11
N THR A 77 -5.52 1.46 8.90
CA THR A 77 -5.10 0.13 8.44
C THR A 77 -6.25 -0.70 7.84
N ASN A 78 -5.89 -1.69 7.01
CA ASN A 78 -6.69 -2.30 5.95
C ASN A 78 -6.99 -1.34 4.78
N THR A 79 -5.96 -0.61 4.35
CA THR A 79 -6.08 0.35 3.26
C THR A 79 -4.94 0.22 2.25
N ARG A 80 -5.17 0.81 1.08
CA ARG A 80 -4.16 1.01 0.04
C ARG A 80 -3.73 2.47 0.03
N LEU A 81 -2.42 2.69 0.01
CA LEU A 81 -1.81 4.01 -0.04
C LEU A 81 -0.93 4.08 -1.29
N SER A 82 -1.23 5.04 -2.17
CA SER A 82 -0.38 5.34 -3.32
C SER A 82 0.45 6.58 -3.00
N ILE A 83 1.77 6.42 -2.97
CA ILE A 83 2.71 7.52 -2.74
C ILE A 83 3.87 7.45 -3.72
N LEU A 84 4.56 8.58 -3.88
CA LEU A 84 5.76 8.68 -4.68
C LEU A 84 6.81 7.68 -4.19
N SER A 85 7.63 7.18 -5.12
CA SER A 85 8.81 6.41 -4.78
C SER A 85 9.78 7.22 -3.92
N GLY A 86 10.42 6.54 -2.97
CA GLY A 86 11.32 7.16 -2.00
C GLY A 86 11.28 6.49 -0.63
N VAL A 87 12.08 7.00 0.30
CA VAL A 87 12.18 6.46 1.66
C VAL A 87 11.29 7.26 2.60
N TYR A 88 10.43 6.56 3.33
CA TYR A 88 9.48 7.16 4.27
C TYR A 88 9.53 6.45 5.62
N LYS A 89 9.39 7.23 6.70
CA LYS A 89 9.13 6.70 8.04
C LYS A 89 7.62 6.50 8.19
N PHE A 90 7.19 5.26 8.26
CA PHE A 90 5.82 4.90 8.57
C PHE A 90 5.67 4.65 10.06
N GLU A 91 4.55 5.12 10.61
CA GLU A 91 4.16 4.88 11.98
C GLU A 91 2.70 4.46 12.02
N ILE A 92 2.40 3.38 12.74
CA ILE A 92 1.06 2.87 12.97
C ILE A 92 0.75 3.03 14.45
N THR A 93 -0.33 3.75 14.76
CA THR A 93 -0.70 4.09 16.13
C THR A 93 -2.14 3.69 16.44
N ARG A 94 -2.40 3.26 17.67
CA ARG A 94 -3.75 2.94 18.16
C ARG A 94 -3.81 3.14 19.66
N ASP A 95 -4.91 3.70 20.15
CA ASP A 95 -5.10 3.97 21.56
C ASP A 95 -4.99 2.71 22.42
N GLY A 96 -4.17 2.78 23.47
CA GLY A 96 -3.90 1.65 24.36
C GLY A 96 -2.86 0.65 23.83
N TYR A 97 -2.24 0.90 22.68
CA TYR A 97 -1.19 0.08 22.10
C TYR A 97 0.12 0.84 21.97
N ARG A 98 1.22 0.11 21.83
CA ARG A 98 2.53 0.67 21.48
C ARG A 98 2.58 1.01 20.00
N ASN A 99 3.22 2.12 19.67
CA ASN A 99 3.41 2.55 18.29
C ASN A 99 4.33 1.57 17.57
N TRP A 100 3.97 1.23 16.34
CA TRP A 100 4.83 0.49 15.43
C TRP A 100 5.44 1.48 14.45
N GLU A 101 6.75 1.45 14.28
CA GLU A 101 7.45 2.35 13.35
C GLU A 101 8.45 1.59 12.49
N ARG A 102 8.57 1.98 11.22
CA ARG A 102 9.56 1.44 10.30
C ARG A 102 9.92 2.44 9.22
N MET A 103 11.19 2.49 8.83
CA MET A 103 11.58 3.09 7.56
C MET A 103 11.36 2.09 6.44
N ILE A 104 10.63 2.51 5.42
CA ILE A 104 10.29 1.69 4.24
C ILE A 104 10.73 2.47 3.01
N GLU A 105 11.45 1.78 2.12
CA GLU A 105 11.75 2.25 0.79
C GLU A 105 10.62 1.82 -0.16
N VAL A 106 9.98 2.82 -0.75
CA VAL A 106 8.87 2.64 -1.68
C VAL A 106 9.43 2.63 -3.08
N GLU A 107 9.35 1.46 -3.70
CA GLU A 107 9.77 1.27 -5.08
C GLU A 107 8.65 1.73 -6.04
N GLY A 108 9.04 2.47 -7.09
CA GLY A 108 8.11 2.93 -8.11
C GLY A 108 7.56 1.77 -8.94
N GLY A 109 6.25 1.76 -9.19
CA GLY A 109 5.58 0.72 -9.98
C GLY A 109 5.42 -0.63 -9.28
N ALA A 110 5.96 -0.76 -8.06
CA ALA A 110 5.81 -1.96 -7.25
C ALA A 110 4.57 -1.89 -6.35
N VAL A 111 4.04 -3.07 -6.02
CA VAL A 111 3.00 -3.23 -5.00
C VAL A 111 3.63 -3.94 -3.81
N GLN A 112 3.71 -3.26 -2.67
CA GLN A 112 4.27 -3.83 -1.45
C GLN A 112 3.18 -4.00 -0.39
N HIS A 113 3.21 -5.12 0.33
CA HIS A 113 2.22 -5.47 1.34
C HIS A 113 2.87 -5.48 2.73
N PHE A 114 2.22 -4.82 3.68
CA PHE A 114 2.62 -4.67 5.07
C PHE A 114 1.49 -5.16 5.97
N ASP A 115 1.30 -6.48 6.01
CA ASP A 115 0.22 -7.12 6.78
C ASP A 115 0.66 -7.65 8.15
N TYR A 116 1.96 -7.57 8.45
CA TYR A 116 2.58 -8.03 9.67
C TYR A 116 2.58 -7.06 10.89
N PRO A 117 2.21 -5.76 10.80
CA PRO A 117 2.17 -4.89 11.97
C PRO A 117 1.23 -5.41 13.09
N PHE A 118 1.81 -6.04 14.11
CA PHE A 118 1.09 -6.47 15.31
C PHE A 118 1.34 -5.46 16.44
N LEU A 119 0.28 -4.76 16.86
CA LEU A 119 0.38 -3.77 17.93
C LEU A 119 0.21 -4.45 19.28
N ILE A 120 1.16 -4.19 20.18
CA ILE A 120 1.18 -4.76 21.52
C ILE A 120 0.48 -3.80 22.50
N PRO A 121 -0.45 -4.25 23.34
CA PRO A 121 -1.08 -3.40 24.36
C PRO A 121 -0.04 -2.74 25.27
N SER A 122 -0.23 -1.47 25.60
CA SER A 122 0.67 -0.74 26.51
C SER A 122 0.53 -1.22 27.96
N LYS A 123 -0.69 -1.60 28.36
CA LYS A 123 -1.00 -2.20 29.65
C LYS A 123 -1.35 -3.68 29.45
N LEU A 124 -0.54 -4.56 30.03
CA LEU A 124 -0.83 -5.99 30.06
C LEU A 124 -1.73 -6.27 31.27
N SER A 125 -2.87 -6.93 31.03
CA SER A 125 -3.78 -7.35 32.10
C SER A 125 -3.32 -8.72 32.60
N ASP A 126 -2.82 -8.78 33.83
CA ASP A 126 -2.49 -10.03 34.49
C ASP A 126 -3.69 -10.52 35.31
N LYS A 127 -4.07 -11.79 35.10
CA LYS A 127 -5.03 -12.47 35.98
C LYS A 127 -4.23 -13.28 36.99
N LYS A 128 -4.32 -12.93 38.28
CA LYS A 128 -3.77 -13.75 39.35
C LYS A 128 -4.53 -15.08 39.40
N ILE A 129 -3.87 -16.17 38.99
CA ILE A 129 -4.47 -17.50 38.96
C ILE A 129 -4.41 -18.15 40.35
N LYS A 130 -3.29 -17.99 41.08
CA LYS A 130 -3.11 -18.55 42.42
C LYS A 130 -2.08 -17.74 43.20
N THR A 131 -2.39 -17.45 44.46
CA THR A 131 -1.46 -16.83 45.42
C THR A 131 -0.96 -17.90 46.37
N PHE A 132 0.36 -18.00 46.53
CA PHE A 132 0.99 -18.93 47.48
C PHE A 132 1.43 -18.16 48.73
N ALA A 133 1.18 -18.72 49.91
CA ALA A 133 1.55 -18.10 51.19
C ALA A 133 3.09 -18.07 51.40
N THR A 134 3.79 -19.05 50.82
CA THR A 134 5.25 -19.18 50.89
C THR A 134 5.80 -19.35 49.47
N ALA A 135 7.02 -18.87 49.23
CA ALA A 135 7.68 -19.00 47.94
C ALA A 135 7.89 -20.51 47.60
N PRO A 136 7.40 -20.99 46.45
CA PRO A 136 7.59 -22.38 46.04
C PRO A 136 9.07 -22.67 45.77
N ARG A 137 9.56 -23.84 46.17
CA ARG A 137 10.96 -24.24 46.02
C ARG A 137 11.34 -24.53 44.56
N PHE A 138 10.36 -24.90 43.75
CA PHE A 138 10.53 -25.24 42.35
C PHE A 138 9.34 -24.78 41.51
N THR A 139 9.64 -24.14 40.40
CA THR A 139 8.67 -23.77 39.37
C THR A 139 9.27 -24.08 38.00
N THR A 140 8.48 -24.67 37.12
CA THR A 140 8.85 -24.88 35.71
C THR A 140 7.64 -24.62 34.81
N GLN A 141 7.91 -24.20 33.58
CA GLN A 141 6.90 -23.89 32.58
C GLN A 141 7.13 -24.78 31.35
N SER A 142 6.05 -25.24 30.73
CA SER A 142 6.14 -25.98 29.47
C SER A 142 6.66 -25.07 28.33
N PRO A 143 7.33 -25.63 27.31
CA PRO A 143 7.83 -24.84 26.17
C PRO A 143 6.74 -24.06 25.42
N ASP A 144 5.52 -24.59 25.39
CA ASP A 144 4.33 -23.94 24.78
C ASP A 144 3.67 -22.89 25.67
N ARG A 145 4.20 -22.66 26.88
CA ARG A 145 3.72 -21.73 27.92
C ARG A 145 2.28 -21.96 28.38
N ARG A 146 1.70 -23.13 28.11
CA ARG A 146 0.33 -23.48 28.53
C ARG A 146 0.26 -24.06 29.93
N TRP A 147 1.34 -24.70 30.39
CA TRP A 147 1.37 -25.40 31.67
C TRP A 147 2.44 -24.80 32.58
N LEU A 148 2.09 -24.65 33.85
CA LEU A 148 2.99 -24.23 34.91
C LEU A 148 2.94 -25.31 36.00
N VAL A 149 4.08 -25.95 36.27
CA VAL A 149 4.23 -26.89 37.38
C VAL A 149 4.89 -26.13 38.53
N VAL A 150 4.21 -26.13 39.68
CA VAL A 150 4.67 -25.46 40.89
C VAL A 150 4.69 -26.50 42.00
N LEU A 151 5.87 -26.72 42.59
CA LEU A 151 5.99 -27.56 43.79
C LEU A 151 5.46 -26.78 44.98
N GLN A 152 4.34 -27.21 45.55
CA GLN A 152 3.76 -26.56 46.72
C GLN A 152 4.70 -26.74 47.93
N PRO A 153 4.88 -25.68 48.73
CA PRO A 153 5.63 -25.75 49.99
C PRO A 153 4.92 -26.64 51.02
#